data_AF-A0A318PTH9-F1
#
_entry.id   AF-A0A318PTH9-F1
#
_cell.length_a   1.000
_cell.length_b   1.000
_cell.length_c   1.000
_cell.angle_alpha   90.00
_cell.angle_beta   90.00
_cell.angle_gamma   90.00
#
_symmetry.space_group_name_H-M   'P 1'
#
loop_
_entity.id
_entity.type
_entity.pdbx_description
1 polymer ?
#
loop_
_entity_poly.entity_id
_entity_poly.type
_entity_poly.pdbx_seq_one_letter_code
_entity_poly.pdbx_strand_id
1 'polypeptide(L)' 'MNISICLGFFYKGYRVECTRKEARIILQGRVVGKSKAISRAAIEQDVDRLIARRGEVRNG' A
#
# COMPACT_ATOMS: atom_id res chain seq x y z
N MET A 1 3.64 -19.05 19.88
CA MET A 1 2.69 -18.99 18.75
C MET A 1 3.19 -17.93 17.75
N ASN A 2 4.02 -18.34 16.79
CA ASN A 2 4.69 -17.41 15.86
C ASN A 2 3.84 -17.27 14.58
N ILE A 3 2.64 -16.72 14.72
CA ILE A 3 1.78 -16.46 13.57
C ILE A 3 2.35 -15.19 12.90
N SER A 4 3.17 -15.38 11.88
CA SER A 4 3.52 -14.30 10.97
C SER A 4 2.29 -14.03 10.11
N ILE A 5 1.31 -13.30 10.64
CA ILE A 5 0.12 -12.90 9.88
C ILE A 5 0.58 -11.86 8.87
N CYS A 6 0.95 -12.31 7.67
CA CYS A 6 1.09 -11.44 6.52
C CYS A 6 -0.32 -10.99 6.11
N LEU A 7 -0.84 -9.96 6.77
CA LEU A 7 -2.16 -9.39 6.47
C LEU A 7 -2.07 -8.62 5.15
N GLY A 8 -2.43 -9.25 4.05
CA GLY A 8 -2.60 -8.56 2.77
C GLY A 8 -4.04 -8.09 2.57
N PHE A 9 -4.24 -6.98 1.86
CA PHE A 9 -5.58 -6.55 1.42
C PHE A 9 -5.52 -5.83 0.07
N PHE A 10 -6.66 -5.72 -0.59
CA PHE A 10 -6.82 -4.95 -1.82
C PHE A 10 -7.56 -3.64 -1.52
N TYR A 11 -7.08 -2.54 -2.10
CA TYR A 11 -7.67 -1.21 -1.96
C TYR A 11 -7.53 -0.40 -3.25
N LYS A 12 -8.65 0.04 -3.83
CA LYS A 12 -8.71 0.87 -5.06
C LYS A 12 -7.83 0.36 -6.22
N GLY A 13 -7.77 -0.97 -6.40
CA GLY A 13 -6.96 -1.62 -7.44
C GLY A 13 -5.47 -1.82 -7.10
N TYR A 14 -5.05 -1.41 -5.90
CA TYR A 14 -3.72 -1.68 -5.36
C TYR A 14 -3.77 -2.89 -4.43
N ARG A 15 -2.77 -3.76 -4.54
CA ARG A 15 -2.52 -4.85 -3.59
C ARG A 15 -1.59 -4.34 -2.51
N VAL A 16 -1.98 -4.51 -1.26
CA VAL A 16 -1.18 -4.16 -0.10
C VAL A 16 -0.71 -5.45 0.56
N GLU A 17 0.60 -5.58 0.74
CA GLU A 17 1.19 -6.69 1.48
C GLU A 17 1.83 -6.18 2.77
N CYS A 18 1.20 -6.46 3.91
CA CYS A 18 1.78 -6.09 5.20
C CYS A 18 2.79 -7.13 5.65
N THR A 19 4.01 -6.67 5.89
CA THR A 19 5.06 -7.40 6.59
C THR A 19 5.16 -6.89 8.03
N ARG A 20 5.99 -7.53 8.86
CA ARG A 20 6.27 -7.04 10.22
C ARG A 20 6.86 -5.63 10.29
N LYS A 21 7.46 -5.14 9.20
CA LYS A 21 8.21 -3.86 9.19
C LYS A 21 7.52 -2.76 8.39
N GLU A 22 6.76 -3.13 7.36
CA GLU A 22 6.14 -2.20 6.41
C GLU A 22 5.03 -2.88 5.62
N ALA A 23 4.12 -2.08 5.09
CA ALA A 23 3.17 -2.45 4.06
C ALA A 23 3.69 -2.06 2.67
N ARG A 24 3.80 -3.04 1.77
CA ARG A 24 4.19 -2.81 0.38
C ARG A 24 2.96 -2.57 -0.46
N ILE A 25 2.93 -1.46 -1.18
CA ILE A 25 1.83 -1.08 -2.08
C ILE A 25 2.23 -1.49 -3.49
N ILE A 26 1.46 -2.39 -4.08
CA ILE A 26 1.73 -3.04 -5.35
C ILE A 26 0.64 -2.69 -6.35
N LEU A 27 1.03 -2.28 -7.55
CA LEU A 27 0.14 -2.06 -8.68
C LEU A 27 0.68 -2.81 -9.89
N GLN A 28 -0.16 -3.61 -10.54
CA GLN A 28 0.22 -4.40 -11.74
C GLN A 28 1.51 -5.22 -11.54
N GLY A 29 1.66 -5.83 -10.37
CA GLY A 29 2.83 -6.66 -10.03
C GLY A 29 4.11 -5.88 -9.68
N ARG A 30 4.08 -4.55 -9.67
CA ARG A 30 5.24 -3.71 -9.30
C ARG A 30 5.00 -2.99 -7.98
N VAL A 31 6.02 -2.95 -7.11
CA VAL A 31 5.98 -2.13 -5.90
C VAL A 31 6.06 -0.67 -6.31
N VAL A 32 5.01 0.08 -6.02
CA VAL A 32 4.91 1.51 -6.35
C VAL A 32 5.09 2.39 -5.12
N GLY A 33 4.94 1.84 -3.92
CA GLY A 33 5.14 2.55 -2.67
C GLY A 33 5.29 1.62 -1.47
N LYS A 34 5.66 2.21 -0.34
CA LYS A 34 5.81 1.54 0.95
C LYS A 34 5.22 2.42 2.03
N SER A 35 4.54 1.82 3.00
CA SER A 35 4.02 2.48 4.19
C SER A 35 4.59 1.83 5.45
N LYS A 36 4.99 2.63 6.43
CA LYS A 36 5.38 2.15 7.77
C LYS A 36 4.20 2.12 8.73
N ALA A 37 3.00 2.42 8.27
CA ALA A 37 1.81 2.44 9.10
C ALA A 37 1.45 1.02 9.58
N ILE A 38 0.94 0.96 10.81
CA ILE A 38 0.55 -0.30 11.48
C ILE A 38 -0.95 -0.57 11.39
N SER A 39 -1.75 0.44 11.02
CA SER A 39 -3.21 0.34 10.90
C SER A 39 -3.65 0.40 9.44
N ARG A 40 -4.72 -0.32 9.12
CA ARG A 40 -5.29 -0.36 7.77
C ARG A 40 -5.66 1.02 7.24
N ALA A 41 -6.37 1.82 8.05
CA ALA A 41 -6.81 3.17 7.66
C ALA A 41 -5.64 4.09 7.28
N ALA A 42 -4.53 4.02 8.01
CA ALA A 42 -3.34 4.81 7.70
C ALA A 42 -2.64 4.33 6.42
N ILE A 43 -2.63 3.02 6.16
CA ILE A 43 -2.11 2.48 4.90
C ILE A 43 -3.01 2.89 3.72
N GLU A 44 -4.33 2.88 3.88
CA GLU A 44 -5.28 3.34 2.86
C GLU A 44 -5.06 4.83 2.51
N GLN A 45 -4.81 5.69 3.51
CA GLN A 45 -4.43 7.08 3.29
C GLN A 45 -3.11 7.22 2.52
N ASP A 46 -2.12 6.38 2.79
CA ASP A 46 -0.87 6.36 2.02
C ASP A 46 -1.07 5.93 0.57
N VAL A 47 -1.95 4.97 0.32
CA VAL A 47 -2.35 4.57 -1.03
C VAL A 47 -3.06 5.73 -1.74
N ASP A 48 -3.97 6.43 -1.07
CA ASP A 48 -4.66 7.60 -1.65
C ASP A 48 -3.70 8.72 -2.02
N ARG A 49 -2.73 9.02 -1.16
CA ARG A 49 -1.65 9.98 -1.48
C ARG A 49 -0.84 9.55 -2.70
N LEU A 50 -0.58 8.25 -2.84
CA LEU A 50 0.15 7.70 -3.98
C LEU A 50 -0.65 7.79 -5.28
N ILE A 51 -1.96 7.55 -5.22
CA ILE A 51 -2.89 7.72 -6.34
C ILE A 51 -2.92 9.18 -6.78
N ALA A 52 -3.10 10.12 -5.84
CA ALA A 52 -3.15 11.56 -6.14
C ALA A 52 -1.88 12.03 -6.87
N ARG A 53 -0.69 11.69 -6.34
CA ARG A 53 0.60 12.03 -6.98
C ARG A 53 0.74 11.46 -8.39
N ARG A 54 0.26 10.23 -8.62
CA ARG A 54 0.27 9.63 -9.97
C ARG A 54 -0.72 10.28 -10.93
N GLY A 55 -1.86 10.75 -10.43
CA GLY A 55 -2.85 11.50 -11.22
C GLY A 55 -2.31 12.84 -11.68
N GLU A 56 -1.53 13.53 -10.85
CA GLU A 56 -0.88 14.80 -11.20
C GLU A 56 0.18 14.62 -12.30
N VAL A 57 1.03 13.60 -12.20
CA VAL A 57 2.09 13.33 -13.21
C VAL A 57 1.53 12.97 -14.59
N ARG A 58 0.27 12.51 -14.68
CA ARG A 58 -0.36 12.13 -15.95
C ARG A 58 -1.06 13.28 -16.68
N ASN A 59 -1.23 14.43 -16.01
CA ASN A 59 -1.93 15.59 -16.56
C ASN A 59 -0.98 16.79 -16.82
N GLY A 60 0.34 16.56 -16.83
CA GLY A 60 1.37 17.54 -17.19
C GLY A 60 2.03 17.25 -18.52
#